data_AF-A0A6P8YWT5-F1
#
_entry.id   AF-A0A6P8YWT5-F1
#
_cell.length_a   1.000
_cell.length_b   1.000
_cell.length_c   1.000
_cell.angle_alpha   90.00
_cell.angle_beta   90.00
_cell.angle_gamma   90.00
#
_symmetry.space_group_name_H-M   'P 1'
#
loop_
_entity.id
_entity.type
_entity.pdbx_description
1 polymer ?
#
loop_
_entity_poly.entity_id
_entity_poly.type
_entity_poly.pdbx_seq_one_letter_code
_entity_poly.pdbx_strand_id
1 'polypeptide(L)'
;MVMLYGTHRSEFGVHLLSSWCNLLYLPQPRIPVQNSQQSVIHFILILSGFILTNLYASVLKSMLTSGLFEPQFNSLDDLQHSSYQLMTTQYYANFYKDLKLIPDVLNEKVYITSSKELNAHRLKLNTSFMYIAYHDRMDCLLYQQHLLKVPRFKVIRESIMDGLMSFPVAPSLPYLHMLNGYLQRTFECGIYHKMLSDSWRDSIESGICQLLRNESMEYQPYDLQFFLLAFALWIIGLTLASLCFLLELLITKI
;
A
#
# COMPACT_ATOMS: atom_id res chain seq x y z
N MET A 1 17.53 -44.02 -47.81
CA MET A 1 16.62 -43.79 -48.95
C MET A 1 16.30 -42.31 -48.98
N VAL A 2 16.80 -41.63 -50.01
CA VAL A 2 16.80 -40.18 -50.16
C VAL A 2 15.40 -39.72 -50.57
N MET A 3 14.81 -38.80 -49.80
CA MET A 3 13.80 -37.87 -50.31
C MET A 3 14.28 -36.45 -49.99
N LEU A 4 15.03 -35.89 -50.94
CA LEU A 4 15.20 -34.46 -51.11
C LEU A 4 13.85 -33.90 -51.57
N TYR A 5 13.11 -33.27 -50.66
CA TYR A 5 12.02 -32.37 -51.02
C TYR A 5 12.39 -30.99 -50.50
N GLY A 6 12.89 -30.13 -51.40
CA GLY A 6 13.15 -28.74 -51.10
C GLY A 6 11.85 -28.05 -50.66
N THR A 7 11.82 -27.57 -49.42
CA THR A 7 10.77 -26.66 -48.92
C THR A 7 11.40 -25.67 -47.93
N HIS A 8 12.18 -24.73 -48.46
CA HIS A 8 12.76 -23.59 -47.73
C HIS A 8 11.71 -22.72 -46.98
N ARG A 9 10.41 -23.00 -47.17
CA ARG A 9 9.27 -22.27 -46.58
C ARG A 9 8.79 -22.85 -45.24
N SER A 10 9.08 -24.12 -44.91
CA SER A 10 8.62 -24.77 -43.66
C SER A 10 9.58 -24.61 -42.48
N GLU A 11 10.86 -24.33 -42.75
CA GLU A 11 11.91 -24.28 -41.73
C GLU A 11 11.78 -23.06 -40.81
N PHE A 12 11.37 -21.90 -41.36
CA PHE A 12 11.24 -20.66 -40.58
C PHE A 12 10.24 -20.80 -39.42
N GLY A 13 9.07 -21.40 -39.68
CA GLY A 13 8.05 -21.59 -38.64
C GLY A 13 8.52 -22.51 -37.52
N VAL A 14 9.24 -23.59 -37.86
CA VAL A 14 9.81 -24.53 -36.90
C VAL A 14 10.90 -23.87 -36.05
N HIS A 15 11.79 -23.10 -36.66
CA HIS A 15 12.84 -22.37 -35.94
C HIS A 15 12.29 -21.23 -35.07
N LEU A 16 11.23 -20.55 -35.51
CA LEU A 16 10.56 -19.49 -34.74
C LEU A 16 9.84 -20.09 -33.52
N LEU A 17 9.03 -21.14 -33.72
CA LEU A 17 8.39 -21.87 -32.62
C LEU A 17 9.45 -22.37 -31.62
N SER A 18 10.56 -22.88 -32.15
CA SER A 18 11.65 -23.39 -31.33
C SER A 18 12.29 -22.32 -30.45
N SER A 19 12.53 -21.14 -31.04
CA SER A 19 13.07 -19.99 -30.30
C SER A 19 12.09 -19.50 -29.23
N TRP A 20 10.79 -19.49 -29.54
CA TRP A 20 9.74 -19.07 -28.60
C TRP A 20 9.60 -20.04 -27.41
N CYS A 21 9.69 -21.35 -27.65
CA CYS A 21 9.69 -22.36 -26.59
C CYS A 21 10.89 -22.21 -25.65
N ASN A 22 12.09 -21.96 -26.18
CA ASN A 22 13.28 -21.75 -25.35
C ASN A 22 13.18 -20.47 -24.51
N LEU A 23 12.60 -19.41 -25.08
CA LEU A 23 12.38 -18.15 -24.37
C LEU A 23 11.37 -18.31 -23.22
N LEU A 24 10.29 -19.07 -23.44
CA LEU A 24 9.30 -19.41 -22.40
C LEU A 24 9.75 -20.53 -21.45
N TYR A 25 10.97 -21.05 -21.60
CA TYR A 25 11.51 -22.15 -20.80
C TYR A 25 10.62 -23.43 -20.86
N LEU A 26 10.05 -23.70 -22.04
CA LEU A 26 9.24 -24.90 -22.30
C LEU A 26 10.12 -26.05 -22.86
N PRO A 27 9.85 -27.32 -22.46
CA PRO A 27 10.60 -28.46 -22.96
C PRO A 27 10.35 -28.67 -24.46
N GLN A 28 11.42 -28.76 -25.24
CA GLN A 28 11.34 -29.01 -26.67
C GLN A 28 11.59 -30.48 -27.02
N PRO A 29 10.83 -31.06 -27.97
CA PRO A 29 10.98 -32.46 -28.36
C PRO A 29 12.17 -32.73 -29.30
N ARG A 30 12.65 -31.72 -30.05
CA ARG A 30 13.82 -31.87 -30.96
C ARG A 30 14.62 -30.58 -31.02
N ILE A 31 15.91 -30.68 -30.69
CA ILE A 31 16.87 -29.59 -30.89
C ILE A 31 17.70 -29.95 -32.13
N PRO A 32 17.46 -29.33 -33.30
CA PRO A 32 18.28 -29.56 -34.48
C PRO A 32 19.61 -28.81 -34.30
N VAL A 33 20.53 -29.36 -33.52
CA VAL A 33 21.88 -28.80 -33.38
C VAL A 33 22.74 -29.38 -34.49
N GLN A 34 22.91 -28.62 -35.57
CA GLN A 34 23.74 -29.05 -36.70
C GLN A 34 25.09 -28.31 -36.75
N ASN A 35 25.18 -27.15 -36.10
CA ASN A 35 26.38 -26.30 -36.11
C ASN A 35 26.70 -25.75 -34.71
N SER A 36 27.99 -25.54 -34.39
CA SER A 36 28.43 -25.09 -33.06
C SER A 36 27.85 -23.73 -32.66
N GLN A 37 27.70 -22.82 -33.63
CA GLN A 37 27.08 -21.51 -33.45
C GLN A 37 25.59 -21.62 -33.03
N GLN A 38 24.85 -22.57 -33.59
CA GLN A 38 23.44 -22.78 -33.23
C GLN A 38 23.29 -23.31 -31.80
N SER A 39 24.25 -24.12 -31.33
CA SER A 39 24.28 -24.61 -29.96
C SER A 39 24.49 -23.48 -28.95
N VAL A 40 25.38 -22.54 -29.25
CA VAL A 40 25.63 -21.36 -28.40
C VAL A 40 24.40 -20.47 -28.32
N ILE A 41 23.72 -20.24 -29.45
CA ILE A 41 22.48 -19.45 -29.48
C ILE A 41 21.38 -20.12 -28.64
N HIS A 42 21.17 -21.44 -28.79
CA HIS A 42 20.18 -22.16 -27.97
C HIS A 42 20.53 -22.10 -26.48
N PHE A 43 21.81 -22.24 -26.12
CA PHE A 43 22.25 -22.12 -24.73
C PHE A 43 21.96 -20.73 -24.15
N ILE A 44 22.27 -19.66 -24.89
CA ILE A 44 21.96 -18.29 -24.48
C ILE A 44 20.46 -18.08 -24.33
N LEU A 45 19.64 -18.60 -25.28
CA LEU A 45 18.18 -18.49 -25.21
C LEU A 45 17.62 -19.22 -23.98
N ILE A 46 18.07 -20.45 -23.71
CA ILE A 46 17.64 -21.22 -22.54
C ILE A 46 18.06 -20.50 -21.25
N LEU A 47 19.29 -20.00 -21.17
CA LEU A 47 19.77 -19.24 -20.01
C LEU A 47 18.94 -17.96 -19.81
N SER A 48 18.61 -17.24 -20.89
CA SER A 48 17.76 -16.06 -20.83
C SER A 48 16.34 -16.38 -20.38
N GLY A 49 15.75 -17.47 -20.88
CA GLY A 49 14.43 -17.94 -20.48
C GLY A 49 14.40 -18.32 -19.00
N PHE A 50 15.41 -19.06 -18.54
CA PHE A 50 15.57 -19.41 -17.13
C PHE A 50 15.66 -18.17 -16.23
N ILE A 51 16.49 -17.19 -16.58
CA ILE A 51 16.64 -15.95 -15.81
C ILE A 51 15.33 -15.17 -15.83
N LEU A 52 14.68 -15.02 -16.98
CA LEU A 52 13.44 -14.26 -17.14
C LEU A 52 12.29 -14.86 -16.32
N THR A 53 12.10 -16.18 -16.38
CA THR A 53 11.05 -16.87 -15.63
C THR A 53 11.28 -16.78 -14.13
N ASN A 54 12.53 -16.94 -13.66
CA ASN A 54 12.84 -16.81 -12.24
C ASN A 54 12.70 -15.37 -11.73
N LEU A 55 13.15 -14.39 -12.51
CA LEU A 55 13.00 -12.98 -12.17
C LEU A 55 11.53 -12.60 -12.09
N TYR A 56 10.73 -12.99 -13.08
CA TYR A 56 9.29 -12.77 -13.09
C TYR A 56 8.61 -13.40 -11.88
N ALA A 57 8.89 -14.67 -11.59
CA ALA A 57 8.32 -15.36 -10.43
C ALA A 57 8.72 -14.72 -9.10
N SER A 58 9.97 -14.23 -8.98
CA SER A 58 10.46 -13.54 -7.79
C SER A 58 9.78 -12.18 -7.60
N VAL A 59 9.69 -11.38 -8.66
CA VAL A 59 8.99 -10.08 -8.63
C VAL A 59 7.53 -10.26 -8.31
N LEU A 60 6.86 -11.24 -8.92
CA LEU A 60 5.46 -11.54 -8.64
C LEU A 60 5.25 -11.95 -7.17
N LYS A 61 6.09 -12.86 -6.64
CA LYS A 61 6.05 -13.23 -5.21
C LYS A 61 6.27 -12.02 -4.30
N SER A 62 7.21 -11.14 -4.64
CA SER A 62 7.48 -9.92 -3.89
C SER A 62 6.26 -9.01 -3.87
N MET A 63 5.67 -8.70 -5.03
CA MET A 63 4.47 -7.87 -5.15
C MET A 63 3.27 -8.46 -4.39
N LEU A 64 3.09 -9.78 -4.46
CA LEU A 64 2.04 -10.49 -3.74
C LEU A 64 2.24 -10.44 -2.21
N THR A 65 3.49 -10.51 -1.76
CA THR A 65 3.83 -10.51 -0.32
C THR A 65 3.82 -9.10 0.28
N SER A 66 4.26 -8.08 -0.47
CA SER A 66 4.29 -6.69 0.00
C SER A 66 2.92 -6.01 -0.04
N GLY A 67 1.95 -6.60 -0.72
CA GLY A 67 0.67 -5.95 -1.03
C GLY A 67 0.83 -4.91 -2.14
N LEU A 68 -0.31 -4.45 -2.66
CA LEU A 68 -0.37 -3.38 -3.66
C LEU A 68 0.11 -2.07 -3.01
N PHE A 69 1.04 -1.36 -3.66
CA PHE A 69 1.46 -0.03 -3.20
C PHE A 69 0.31 0.96 -3.39
N GLU A 70 -0.43 1.25 -2.32
CA GLU A 70 -1.33 2.39 -2.32
C GLU A 70 -0.52 3.69 -2.22
N PRO A 71 -0.91 4.75 -2.97
CA PRO A 71 -0.27 6.05 -2.86
C PRO A 71 -0.41 6.55 -1.43
N GLN A 72 0.72 6.80 -0.78
CA GLN A 72 0.71 7.26 0.60
C GLN A 72 0.47 8.77 0.65
N PHE A 73 -0.47 9.19 1.50
CA PHE A 73 -0.67 10.61 1.82
C PHE A 73 0.46 11.06 2.77
N ASN A 74 1.22 12.08 2.35
CA ASN A 74 2.34 12.64 3.13
C ASN A 74 2.15 14.12 3.46
N SER A 75 1.35 14.82 2.65
CA SER A 75 1.04 16.24 2.80
C SER A 75 -0.48 16.47 2.89
N LEU A 76 -0.87 17.66 3.35
CA LEU A 76 -2.25 18.12 3.30
C LEU A 76 -2.77 18.25 1.86
N ASP A 77 -1.89 18.53 0.90
CA ASP A 77 -2.24 18.62 -0.53
C ASP A 77 -2.58 17.25 -1.11
N ASP A 78 -1.88 16.19 -0.70
CA ASP A 78 -2.23 14.82 -1.11
C ASP A 78 -3.64 14.43 -0.63
N LEU A 79 -4.05 14.94 0.55
CA LEU A 79 -5.38 14.66 1.11
C LEU A 79 -6.52 15.29 0.30
N GLN A 80 -6.25 16.31 -0.50
CA GLN A 80 -7.27 16.92 -1.36
C GLN A 80 -7.86 15.90 -2.35
N HIS A 81 -7.04 14.95 -2.80
CA HIS A 81 -7.44 13.88 -3.73
C HIS A 81 -7.98 12.63 -3.02
N SER A 82 -7.93 12.59 -1.69
CA SER A 82 -8.42 11.45 -0.92
C SER A 82 -9.96 11.41 -0.89
N SER A 83 -10.54 10.22 -0.77
CA SER A 83 -11.98 10.01 -0.61
C SER A 83 -12.47 10.20 0.84
N TYR A 84 -11.54 10.39 1.78
CA TYR A 84 -11.87 10.48 3.21
C TYR A 84 -12.47 11.84 3.56
N GLN A 85 -13.38 11.83 4.54
CA GLN A 85 -13.95 13.04 5.12
C GLN A 85 -13.23 13.40 6.42
N LEU A 86 -13.08 14.69 6.69
CA LEU A 86 -12.46 15.21 7.92
C LEU A 86 -13.52 15.34 9.02
N MET A 87 -13.48 14.46 10.02
CA MET A 87 -14.45 14.47 11.12
C MET A 87 -14.00 15.42 12.24
N THR A 88 -14.83 16.42 12.56
CA THR A 88 -14.54 17.41 13.59
C THR A 88 -15.80 17.96 14.26
N THR A 89 -15.63 18.75 15.33
CA THR A 89 -16.74 19.46 15.99
C THR A 89 -17.02 20.81 15.32
N GLN A 90 -18.23 21.35 15.48
CA GLN A 90 -18.63 22.65 14.93
C GLN A 90 -17.64 23.78 15.28
N TYR A 91 -17.16 23.83 16.52
CA TYR A 91 -16.21 24.85 16.97
C TYR A 91 -14.93 24.85 16.13
N TYR A 92 -14.30 23.68 15.99
CA TYR A 92 -13.08 23.54 15.20
C TYR A 92 -13.32 23.69 13.70
N ALA A 93 -14.47 23.26 13.17
CA ALA A 93 -14.83 23.49 11.77
C ALA A 93 -14.87 24.98 11.43
N ASN A 94 -15.53 25.79 12.28
CA ASN A 94 -15.56 27.23 12.13
C ASN A 94 -14.15 27.83 12.27
N PHE A 95 -13.38 27.38 13.28
CA PHE A 95 -12.02 27.86 13.51
C PHE A 95 -11.09 27.62 12.31
N TYR A 96 -11.11 26.43 11.71
CA TYR A 96 -10.29 26.12 10.53
C TYR A 96 -10.67 26.98 9.32
N LYS A 97 -11.97 27.24 9.15
CA LYS A 97 -12.51 28.06 8.07
C LYS A 97 -12.14 29.54 8.24
N ASP A 98 -12.32 30.08 9.44
CA ASP A 98 -12.11 31.50 9.73
C ASP A 98 -10.63 31.89 9.59
N LEU A 99 -9.73 30.99 10.00
CA LEU A 99 -8.28 31.21 9.93
C LEU A 99 -7.64 30.68 8.64
N LYS A 100 -8.42 30.09 7.72
CA LYS A 100 -7.93 29.46 6.48
C LYS A 100 -6.75 28.51 6.70
N LEU A 101 -6.84 27.70 7.76
CA LEU A 101 -5.75 26.81 8.18
C LEU A 101 -5.65 25.54 7.34
N ILE A 102 -6.73 25.18 6.65
CA ILE A 102 -6.78 24.01 5.75
C ILE A 102 -7.15 24.45 4.33
N PRO A 103 -6.68 23.72 3.30
CA PRO A 103 -7.06 24.01 1.92
C PRO A 103 -8.58 24.01 1.73
N ASP A 104 -9.08 24.87 0.84
CA ASP A 104 -10.52 25.04 0.61
C ASP A 104 -11.21 23.72 0.19
N VAL A 105 -10.51 22.88 -0.59
CA VAL A 105 -10.99 21.55 -0.99
C VAL A 105 -11.22 20.63 0.22
N LEU A 106 -10.43 20.78 1.29
CA LEU A 106 -10.60 20.00 2.51
C LEU A 106 -11.73 20.56 3.38
N ASN A 107 -11.98 21.87 3.34
CA ASN A 107 -13.13 22.50 4.01
C ASN A 107 -14.47 21.93 3.51
N GLU A 108 -14.57 21.61 2.21
CA GLU A 108 -15.78 20.98 1.64
C GLU A 108 -16.01 19.54 2.13
N LYS A 109 -14.95 18.87 2.57
CA LYS A 109 -14.97 17.47 3.07
C LYS A 109 -15.12 17.38 4.59
N VAL A 110 -15.43 18.48 5.27
CA VAL A 110 -15.61 18.51 6.72
C VAL A 110 -16.94 17.89 7.12
N TYR A 111 -16.88 16.82 7.91
CA TYR A 111 -18.03 16.20 8.53
C TYR A 111 -18.15 16.64 9.99
N ILE A 112 -19.23 17.36 10.31
CA ILE A 112 -19.46 17.93 11.64
C ILE A 112 -20.23 16.95 12.51
N THR A 113 -19.71 16.69 13.70
CA THR A 113 -20.28 15.73 14.67
C THR A 113 -20.21 16.29 16.10
N SER A 114 -20.84 15.58 17.04
CA SER A 114 -20.72 15.87 18.47
C SER A 114 -19.31 15.50 18.99
N SER A 115 -18.85 16.19 20.05
CA SER A 115 -17.55 15.89 20.66
C SER A 115 -17.47 14.45 21.22
N LYS A 116 -18.60 13.93 21.72
CA LYS A 116 -18.69 12.56 22.26
C LYS A 116 -18.49 11.51 21.17
N GLU A 117 -19.14 11.68 20.02
CA GLU A 117 -19.00 10.78 18.88
C GLU A 117 -17.60 10.87 18.28
N LEU A 118 -17.08 12.08 18.08
CA LEU A 118 -15.71 12.28 17.61
C LEU A 118 -14.69 11.53 18.47
N ASN A 119 -14.79 11.65 19.79
CA ASN A 119 -13.90 10.95 20.72
C ASN A 119 -14.10 9.43 20.67
N ALA A 120 -15.34 8.94 20.58
CA ALA A 120 -15.60 7.51 20.46
C ALA A 120 -15.00 6.91 19.18
N HIS A 121 -15.10 7.63 18.06
CA HIS A 121 -14.50 7.23 16.78
C HIS A 121 -12.96 7.24 16.82
N ARG A 122 -12.37 8.26 17.46
CA ARG A 122 -10.91 8.36 17.67
C ARG A 122 -10.37 7.25 18.56
N LEU A 123 -11.04 6.97 19.69
CA LEU A 123 -10.64 5.90 20.61
C LEU A 123 -10.65 4.54 19.93
N LYS A 124 -11.67 4.28 19.11
CA LYS A 124 -11.77 3.03 18.33
C LYS A 124 -10.84 2.96 17.11
N LEU A 125 -10.09 4.02 16.80
CA LEU A 125 -9.30 4.15 15.58
C LEU A 125 -10.12 3.74 14.34
N ASN A 126 -11.23 4.43 14.10
CA ASN A 126 -12.09 4.16 12.95
C ASN A 126 -11.52 4.77 11.65
N THR A 127 -11.12 3.93 10.70
CA THR A 127 -10.47 4.31 9.43
C THR A 127 -11.38 4.97 8.38
N SER A 128 -12.67 5.17 8.68
CA SER A 128 -13.62 5.79 7.73
C SER A 128 -13.41 7.30 7.58
N PHE A 129 -12.72 7.94 8.53
CA PHE A 129 -12.54 9.38 8.58
C PHE A 129 -11.10 9.79 8.87
N MET A 130 -10.76 11.01 8.48
CA MET A 130 -9.56 11.71 8.91
C MET A 130 -9.84 12.48 10.20
N TYR A 131 -8.80 12.62 11.03
CA TYR A 131 -8.88 13.33 12.31
C TYR A 131 -7.72 14.31 12.45
N ILE A 132 -8.03 15.49 12.98
CA ILE A 132 -7.04 16.46 13.44
C ILE A 132 -7.07 16.48 14.97
N ALA A 133 -5.92 16.30 15.60
CA ALA A 133 -5.77 16.43 17.04
C ALA A 133 -4.38 16.97 17.37
N TYR A 134 -4.21 17.43 18.61
CA TYR A 134 -2.90 17.83 19.10
C TYR A 134 -1.96 16.62 19.18
N HIS A 135 -0.67 16.87 18.95
CA HIS A 135 0.36 15.84 18.87
C HIS A 135 0.39 14.92 20.10
N ASP A 136 0.36 15.51 21.29
CA ASP A 136 0.33 14.82 22.58
C ASP A 136 -0.84 13.83 22.71
N ARG A 137 -2.04 14.25 22.28
CA ARG A 137 -3.24 13.41 22.27
C ARG A 137 -3.19 12.35 21.18
N MET A 138 -2.66 12.68 20.00
CA MET A 138 -2.49 11.74 18.90
C MET A 138 -1.54 10.61 19.29
N ASP A 139 -0.40 10.91 19.90
CA ASP A 139 0.56 9.90 20.32
C ASP A 139 -0.07 8.89 21.28
N CYS A 140 -0.84 9.37 22.26
CA CYS A 140 -1.56 8.51 23.19
C CYS A 140 -2.57 7.59 22.47
N LEU A 141 -3.39 8.15 21.56
CA LEU A 141 -4.38 7.37 20.80
C LEU A 141 -3.73 6.35 19.87
N LEU A 142 -2.63 6.72 19.23
CA LEU A 142 -1.91 5.87 18.27
C LEU A 142 -0.98 4.87 18.96
N TYR A 143 -0.70 5.02 20.26
CA TYR A 143 -0.03 3.99 21.04
C TYR A 143 -0.81 2.66 21.03
N GLN A 144 -2.13 2.70 20.82
CA GLN A 144 -2.96 1.52 20.63
C GLN A 144 -2.49 0.62 19.48
N GLN A 145 -1.93 1.17 18.41
CA GLN A 145 -1.44 0.41 17.26
C GLN A 145 0.07 0.11 17.32
N HIS A 146 0.74 0.32 18.46
CA HIS A 146 2.18 0.17 18.59
C HIS A 146 2.69 -1.26 18.31
N LEU A 147 1.89 -2.29 18.60
CA LEU A 147 2.24 -3.69 18.33
C LEU A 147 1.75 -4.18 16.95
N LEU A 148 1.07 -3.34 16.17
CA LEU A 148 0.64 -3.72 14.83
C LEU A 148 1.84 -3.75 13.88
N LYS A 149 1.88 -4.75 12.99
CA LYS A 149 2.92 -4.82 11.95
C LYS A 149 2.69 -3.74 10.90
N VAL A 150 1.43 -3.50 10.57
CA VAL A 150 0.97 -2.43 9.68
C VAL A 150 0.03 -1.54 10.50
N PRO A 151 0.38 -0.26 10.73
CA PRO A 151 -0.48 0.64 11.47
C PRO A 151 -1.76 0.95 10.66
N ARG A 152 -2.91 1.06 11.34
CA ARG A 152 -4.19 1.47 10.73
C ARG A 152 -4.20 2.96 10.39
N PHE A 153 -3.53 3.77 11.20
CA PHE A 153 -3.42 5.22 11.01
C PHE A 153 -1.99 5.63 10.75
N LYS A 154 -1.81 6.49 9.75
CA LYS A 154 -0.58 7.21 9.49
C LYS A 154 -0.74 8.67 9.91
N VAL A 155 0.28 9.21 10.57
CA VAL A 155 0.34 10.64 10.91
C VAL A 155 1.01 11.40 9.77
N ILE A 156 0.34 12.44 9.30
CA ILE A 156 0.94 13.45 8.43
C ILE A 156 1.67 14.43 9.34
N ARG A 157 2.97 14.63 9.09
CA ARG A 157 3.85 15.44 9.96
C ARG A 157 3.70 16.95 9.72
N GLU A 158 2.97 17.34 8.69
CA GLU A 158 2.67 18.73 8.41
C GLU A 158 1.75 19.29 9.50
N SER A 159 2.24 20.30 10.23
CA SER A 159 1.46 20.97 11.26
C SER A 159 0.51 21.97 10.61
N ILE A 160 -0.77 21.90 10.98
CA ILE A 160 -1.78 22.87 10.57
C ILE A 160 -1.66 24.16 11.39
N MET A 161 -1.28 24.03 12.67
CA MET A 161 -1.12 25.15 13.58
C MET A 161 -0.27 24.70 14.77
N ASP A 162 0.74 25.49 15.09
CA ASP A 162 1.55 25.28 16.28
C ASP A 162 0.90 25.97 17.48
N GLY A 163 0.55 25.17 18.48
CA GLY A 163 -0.02 25.63 19.74
C GLY A 163 1.01 25.53 20.86
N LEU A 164 1.16 26.59 21.64
CA LEU A 164 1.90 26.53 22.89
C LEU A 164 1.01 25.96 24.00
N MET A 165 1.48 24.91 24.67
CA MET A 165 0.84 24.43 25.90
C MET A 165 0.97 25.52 26.96
N SER A 166 -0.15 26.16 27.28
CA SER A 166 -0.20 27.25 28.25
C SER A 166 -1.42 27.09 29.16
N PHE A 167 -1.28 27.57 30.39
CA PHE A 167 -2.38 27.60 31.34
C PHE A 167 -2.94 29.02 31.36
N PRO A 168 -4.21 29.23 30.95
CA PRO A 168 -4.85 30.53 31.11
C PRO A 168 -5.08 30.77 32.60
N VAL A 169 -4.54 31.87 33.10
CA VAL A 169 -4.55 32.23 34.53
C VAL A 169 -4.93 33.70 34.68
N ALA A 170 -5.59 34.05 35.78
CA ALA A 170 -5.94 35.43 36.07
C ALA A 170 -4.67 36.30 36.20
N PRO A 171 -4.66 37.53 35.65
CA PRO A 171 -3.45 38.34 35.53
C PRO A 171 -2.80 38.76 36.86
N SER A 172 -3.53 38.65 37.98
CA SER A 172 -3.09 39.11 39.31
C SER A 172 -2.81 37.98 40.32
N LEU A 173 -2.57 36.76 39.85
CA LEU A 173 -2.27 35.63 40.74
C LEU A 173 -0.89 35.81 41.41
N PRO A 174 -0.82 35.87 42.76
CA PRO A 174 0.42 36.19 43.47
C PRO A 174 1.50 35.11 43.30
N TYR A 175 1.12 33.89 42.95
CA TYR A 175 2.02 32.76 42.74
C TYR A 175 2.36 32.48 41.27
N LEU A 176 1.95 33.35 40.34
CA LEU A 176 2.16 33.13 38.90
C LEU A 176 3.64 32.94 38.55
N HIS A 177 4.51 33.78 39.13
CA HIS A 177 5.95 33.67 38.89
C HIS A 177 6.53 32.35 39.42
N MET A 178 6.08 31.93 40.61
CA MET A 178 6.50 30.66 41.21
C MET A 178 6.02 29.46 40.38
N LEU A 179 4.79 29.51 39.86
CA LEU A 179 4.24 28.49 38.98
C LEU A 179 5.03 28.38 37.68
N ASN A 180 5.36 29.51 37.04
CA ASN A 180 6.17 29.52 35.82
C ASN A 180 7.55 28.90 36.06
N GLY A 181 8.22 29.27 37.15
CA GLY A 181 9.52 28.68 37.50
C GLY A 181 9.44 27.19 37.83
N TYR A 182 8.34 26.73 38.43
CA TYR A 182 8.09 25.31 38.69
C TYR A 182 7.84 24.53 37.39
N LEU A 183 6.99 25.04 36.50
CA LEU A 183 6.71 24.42 35.21
C LEU A 183 7.98 24.34 34.37
N GLN A 184 8.75 25.42 34.29
CA GLN A 184 10.03 25.44 33.58
C GLN A 184 10.96 24.31 34.05
N ARG A 185 11.19 24.19 35.37
CA ARG A 185 12.02 23.10 35.93
C ARG A 185 11.44 21.71 35.63
N THR A 186 10.11 21.57 35.65
CA THR A 186 9.44 20.30 35.33
C THR A 186 9.68 19.87 33.88
N PHE A 187 9.70 20.83 32.95
CA PHE A 187 10.07 20.59 31.56
C PHE A 187 11.57 20.29 31.42
N GLU A 188 12.44 21.11 32.02
CA GLU A 188 13.90 20.97 31.94
C GLU A 188 14.41 19.64 32.53
N CYS A 189 13.84 19.19 33.65
CA CYS A 189 14.19 17.92 34.27
C CYS A 189 13.59 16.69 33.56
N GLY A 190 12.79 16.89 32.50
CA GLY A 190 12.16 15.79 31.75
C GLY A 190 10.99 15.10 32.47
N ILE A 191 10.55 15.63 33.62
CA ILE A 191 9.42 15.06 34.38
C ILE A 191 8.15 15.06 33.52
N TYR A 192 7.90 16.15 32.77
CA TYR A 192 6.77 16.23 31.85
C TYR A 192 6.78 15.10 30.80
N HIS A 193 7.93 14.85 30.18
CA HIS A 193 8.07 13.79 29.17
C HIS A 193 7.82 12.40 29.77
N LYS A 194 8.31 12.16 30.99
CA LYS A 194 8.02 10.93 31.72
C LYS A 194 6.52 10.79 32.00
N MET A 195 5.88 11.83 32.53
CA MET A 195 4.44 11.82 32.81
C MET A 195 3.62 11.53 31.54
N LEU A 196 4.00 12.11 30.39
CA LEU A 196 3.34 11.85 29.12
C LEU A 196 3.47 10.38 28.70
N SER A 197 4.68 9.82 28.76
CA SER A 197 4.93 8.41 28.45
C SER A 197 4.20 7.46 29.40
N ASP A 198 4.18 7.75 30.70
CA ASP A 198 3.49 6.94 31.71
C ASP A 198 1.97 6.99 31.48
N SER A 199 1.43 8.16 31.10
CA SER A 199 0.01 8.35 30.79
C SER A 199 -0.48 7.44 29.66
N TRP A 200 0.38 7.06 28.70
CA TRP A 200 0.01 6.12 27.64
C TRP A 200 -0.25 4.71 28.18
N ARG A 201 0.58 4.26 29.14
CA ARG A 201 0.38 2.97 29.83
C ARG A 201 -0.85 3.03 30.70
N ASP A 202 -1.00 4.09 31.49
CA ASP A 202 -2.17 4.30 32.35
C ASP A 202 -3.48 4.30 31.53
N SER A 203 -3.46 4.87 30.32
CA SER A 203 -4.61 4.87 29.40
C SER A 203 -5.01 3.45 28.96
N ILE A 204 -4.03 2.54 28.78
CA ILE A 204 -4.29 1.14 28.47
C ILE A 204 -4.74 0.37 29.71
N GLU A 205 -4.06 0.55 30.83
CA GLU A 205 -4.36 -0.16 32.09
C GLU A 205 -5.73 0.22 32.67
N SER A 206 -6.13 1.48 32.51
CA SER A 206 -7.48 1.96 32.87
C SER A 206 -8.57 1.52 31.89
N GLY A 207 -8.20 0.91 30.75
CA GLY A 207 -9.14 0.44 29.73
C GLY A 207 -9.76 1.55 28.88
N ILE A 208 -9.25 2.79 28.95
CA ILE A 208 -9.68 3.90 28.09
C ILE A 208 -9.29 3.61 26.64
N CYS A 209 -8.05 3.16 26.44
CA CYS A 209 -7.50 2.73 25.16
C CYS A 209 -7.27 1.21 25.19
N GLN A 210 -7.42 0.55 24.06
CA GLN A 210 -7.14 -0.88 23.94
C GLN A 210 -5.98 -1.09 22.98
N LEU A 211 -5.02 -1.90 23.40
CA LEU A 211 -3.91 -2.24 22.54
C LEU A 211 -4.41 -3.18 21.44
N LEU A 212 -4.31 -2.72 20.20
CA LEU A 212 -4.68 -3.48 19.03
C LEU A 212 -3.64 -4.56 18.81
N ARG A 213 -4.12 -5.80 18.72
CA ARG A 213 -3.31 -6.94 18.30
C ARG A 213 -3.52 -7.14 16.81
N ASN A 214 -2.47 -7.55 16.11
CA ASN A 214 -2.66 -8.06 14.76
C ASN A 214 -3.68 -9.21 14.87
N GLU A 215 -4.78 -9.11 14.15
CA GLU A 215 -5.54 -10.30 13.80
C GLU A 215 -4.52 -11.28 13.25
N SER A 216 -4.48 -12.49 13.81
CA SER A 216 -3.60 -13.55 13.31
C SER A 216 -3.72 -13.52 11.80
N MET A 217 -2.60 -13.44 11.08
CA MET A 217 -2.63 -13.47 9.62
C MET A 217 -3.20 -14.82 9.19
N GLU A 218 -4.51 -14.94 9.24
CA GLU A 218 -5.26 -15.91 8.48
C GLU A 218 -4.89 -15.58 7.07
N TYR A 219 -4.12 -16.49 6.48
CA TYR A 219 -3.74 -16.49 5.09
C TYR A 219 -5.02 -16.23 4.29
N GLN A 220 -5.24 -14.99 3.87
CA GLN A 220 -6.39 -14.67 3.03
C GLN A 220 -6.09 -15.28 1.66
N PRO A 221 -6.78 -16.36 1.26
CA PRO A 221 -6.59 -16.91 -0.06
C PRO A 221 -7.01 -15.83 -1.07
N TYR A 222 -6.22 -15.67 -2.14
CA TYR A 222 -6.58 -14.75 -3.21
C TYR A 222 -7.93 -15.13 -3.81
N ASP A 223 -8.79 -14.13 -3.99
CA ASP A 223 -10.09 -14.34 -4.63
C ASP A 223 -9.91 -14.76 -6.09
N LEU A 224 -10.87 -15.51 -6.63
CA LEU A 224 -10.90 -15.95 -8.02
C LEU A 224 -10.83 -14.76 -9.00
N GLN A 225 -11.30 -13.59 -8.57
CA GLN A 225 -11.21 -12.34 -9.33
C GLN A 225 -9.77 -12.00 -9.74
N PHE A 226 -8.79 -12.30 -8.88
CA PHE A 226 -7.37 -12.06 -9.17
C PHE A 226 -6.90 -12.84 -10.41
N PHE A 227 -7.44 -14.04 -10.63
CA PHE A 227 -7.04 -14.92 -11.72
C PHE A 227 -7.83 -14.71 -13.02
N LEU A 228 -8.85 -13.83 -13.03
CA LEU A 228 -9.71 -13.62 -14.20
C LEU A 228 -8.93 -13.20 -15.44
N LEU A 229 -7.91 -12.35 -15.30
CA LEU A 229 -7.07 -11.92 -16.42
C LEU A 229 -6.31 -13.10 -17.05
N ALA A 230 -5.79 -14.00 -16.21
CA ALA A 230 -5.07 -15.19 -16.67
C ALA A 230 -6.02 -16.15 -17.42
N PHE A 231 -7.23 -16.35 -16.90
CA PHE A 231 -8.26 -17.14 -17.59
C PHE A 231 -8.71 -16.50 -18.90
N ALA A 232 -8.87 -15.16 -18.95
CA ALA A 232 -9.21 -14.45 -20.16
C ALA A 232 -8.13 -14.61 -21.24
N LEU A 233 -6.85 -14.44 -20.87
CA LEU A 233 -5.73 -14.64 -21.78
C LEU A 233 -5.67 -16.08 -22.32
N TRP A 234 -5.94 -17.07 -21.46
CA TRP A 234 -6.00 -18.47 -21.84
C TRP A 234 -7.12 -18.78 -22.83
N ILE A 235 -8.34 -18.26 -22.59
CA ILE A 235 -9.48 -18.41 -23.50
C ILE A 235 -9.16 -17.76 -24.86
N ILE A 236 -8.59 -16.55 -24.87
CA ILE A 236 -8.17 -15.88 -26.10
C ILE A 236 -7.16 -16.75 -26.86
N GLY A 237 -6.16 -17.29 -26.17
CA GLY A 237 -5.17 -18.21 -26.77
C GLY A 237 -5.81 -19.44 -27.41
N LEU A 238 -6.77 -20.09 -26.73
CA LEU A 238 -7.49 -21.24 -27.26
C LEU A 238 -8.36 -20.90 -28.47
N THR A 239 -9.07 -19.77 -28.44
CA THR A 239 -9.88 -19.33 -29.58
C THR A 239 -9.01 -19.07 -30.80
N LEU A 240 -7.85 -18.41 -30.63
CA LEU A 240 -6.93 -18.13 -31.72
C LEU A 240 -6.32 -19.43 -32.30
N ALA A 241 -5.93 -20.37 -31.43
CA ALA A 241 -5.44 -21.68 -31.86
C ALA A 241 -6.50 -22.48 -32.64
N SER A 242 -7.76 -22.45 -32.18
CA SER A 242 -8.87 -23.12 -32.88
C SER A 242 -9.13 -22.50 -34.26
N LEU A 243 -9.03 -21.16 -34.38
CA LEU A 243 -9.22 -20.45 -35.63
C LEU A 243 -8.09 -20.79 -36.63
N CYS A 244 -6.84 -20.78 -36.18
CA CYS A 244 -5.69 -21.22 -36.99
C CYS A 244 -5.86 -22.66 -37.49
N PHE A 245 -6.32 -23.58 -36.64
CA PHE A 245 -6.57 -24.97 -37.03
C PHE A 245 -7.68 -25.10 -38.09
N LEU A 246 -8.77 -24.34 -37.95
CA LEU A 246 -9.85 -24.31 -38.94
C LEU A 246 -9.37 -23.75 -40.29
N LEU A 247 -8.53 -22.71 -40.27
CA LEU A 247 -7.94 -22.14 -41.49
C LEU A 247 -7.01 -23.12 -42.18
N GLU A 248 -6.14 -23.81 -41.43
CA GLU A 248 -5.26 -24.84 -41.98
C GLU A 248 -6.06 -25.97 -42.62
N LEU A 249 -7.16 -26.39 -41.98
CA LEU A 249 -8.04 -27.44 -42.49
C LEU A 249 -8.82 -27.00 -43.75
N LEU A 250 -9.21 -25.73 -43.84
CA LEU A 250 -9.82 -25.15 -45.05
C LEU A 250 -8.83 -25.05 -46.21
N ILE A 251 -7.61 -24.59 -45.94
CA ILE A 251 -6.55 -24.48 -46.95
C ILE A 251 -6.10 -25.86 -47.45
N THR A 252 -6.08 -26.87 -46.59
CA THR A 252 -5.65 -28.24 -46.95
C THR A 252 -6.75 -29.02 -47.70
N LYS A 253 -8.01 -28.61 -47.60
CA LYS A 253 -9.14 -29.22 -48.32
C LYS A 253 -9.41 -28.63 -49.71
N ILE A 254 -8.85 -27.47 -50.04
CA ILE A 254 -8.91 -26.81 -51.36
C ILE A 254 -7.69 -27.24 -52.18
#